data_AF-A0A9D6MT32-F1
#
_entry.id   AF-A0A9D6MT32-F1
#
_cell.length_a   1.000
_cell.length_b   1.000
_cell.length_c   1.000
_cell.angle_alpha   90.00
_cell.angle_beta   90.00
_cell.angle_gamma   90.00
#
_symmetry.space_group_name_H-M   'P 1'
#
loop_
_entity.id
_entity.type
_entity.pdbx_description
1 polymer ?
#
loop_
_entity_poly.entity_id
_entity_poly.type
_entity_poly.pdbx_seq_one_letter_code
_entity_poly.pdbx_strand_id
1 'polypeptide(L)'
;MRVLVLCAVSGLLASAGVVFSAEKSGQGRGVGKKFDRVLTIIFENQNADSVLKDPYMNELSKRGAYLSNYHGVVHPSYPNYLAMTGGSTFGVTDDEQKDLDVSSVADLVVLTFDESEWGDFPVYTVFLGPMVRAGGTDDTKYNHYSLLRTIEDNFELGTLGREDEKAAPIVSIWK
;
A
#
# COMPACT_ATOMS: atom_id res chain seq x y z
N MET A 1 6.16 4.33 13.14
CA MET A 1 6.28 5.13 11.90
C MET A 1 6.09 4.17 10.74
N ARG A 2 5.07 4.40 9.92
CA ARG A 2 4.27 3.36 9.26
C ARG A 2 4.21 3.62 7.75
N VAL A 3 4.59 2.64 6.95
CA VAL A 3 4.43 2.65 5.48
C VAL A 3 3.43 1.56 5.10
N LEU A 4 2.38 1.97 4.39
CA LEU A 4 1.47 1.07 3.68
C LEU A 4 2.14 0.67 2.34
N VAL A 5 2.29 -0.63 2.08
CA VAL A 5 2.70 -1.15 0.77
C VAL A 5 1.45 -1.53 0.00
N LEU A 6 1.14 -0.77 -1.05
CA LEU A 6 0.07 -1.07 -2.00
C LEU A 6 0.67 -1.83 -3.18
N CYS A 7 0.13 -3.01 -3.48
CA CYS A 7 0.39 -3.76 -4.70
C CYS A 7 -0.74 -3.49 -5.69
N ALA A 8 -0.43 -3.06 -6.90
CA ALA A 8 -1.33 -3.14 -8.04
C ALA A 8 -0.82 -4.26 -8.95
N VAL A 9 -1.52 -5.39 -9.00
CA VAL A 9 -1.23 -6.44 -9.99
C VAL A 9 -1.82 -5.97 -11.33
N SER A 10 -1.02 -6.06 -12.38
CA SER A 10 -1.23 -5.41 -13.67
C SER A 10 -2.58 -5.67 -14.35
N GLY A 11 -3.20 -4.58 -14.80
CA GLY A 11 -4.21 -4.53 -15.88
C GLY A 11 -4.35 -3.10 -16.38
N LEU A 12 -3.72 -2.78 -17.52
CA LEU A 12 -3.81 -1.51 -18.26
C LEU A 12 -3.49 -0.21 -17.47
N LEU A 13 -2.38 0.46 -17.84
CA LEU A 13 -2.10 1.84 -17.47
C LEU A 13 -3.21 2.77 -17.97
N ALA A 14 -4.24 2.98 -17.17
CA ALA A 14 -4.96 4.25 -17.12
C ALA A 14 -4.32 5.04 -15.99
N SER A 15 -3.53 6.06 -16.34
CA SER A 15 -2.98 7.02 -15.39
C SER A 15 -4.13 7.78 -14.72
N ALA A 16 -4.72 7.20 -13.67
CA ALA A 16 -5.55 7.94 -12.74
C ALA A 16 -4.62 8.87 -11.96
N GLY A 17 -4.59 10.14 -12.36
CA GLY A 17 -3.78 11.13 -11.67
C GLY A 17 -4.31 11.34 -10.26
N VAL A 18 -3.62 10.78 -9.26
CA VAL A 18 -3.97 11.04 -7.86
C VAL A 18 -3.14 12.20 -7.34
N VAL A 19 -3.80 13.35 -7.15
CA VAL A 19 -3.18 14.52 -6.50
C VAL A 19 -3.37 14.39 -4.99
N PHE A 20 -2.35 13.87 -4.29
CA PHE A 20 -2.24 13.99 -2.83
C PHE A 20 -1.22 15.08 -2.47
N SER A 21 -1.55 15.92 -1.50
CA SER A 21 -0.59 16.79 -0.81
C SER A 21 -0.33 16.18 0.57
N ALA A 22 0.92 15.85 0.87
CA ALA A 22 1.29 15.35 2.19
C ALA A 22 1.43 16.52 3.17
N GLU A 23 0.62 16.52 4.23
CA GLU A 23 0.74 17.48 5.33
C GLU A 23 1.46 16.84 6.52
N LYS A 24 2.28 17.64 7.22
CA LYS A 24 2.96 17.18 8.44
C LYS A 24 1.98 17.18 9.61
N SER A 25 1.87 16.05 10.31
CA SER A 25 0.99 15.97 11.48
C SER A 25 1.57 16.71 12.69
N GLY A 26 0.68 17.22 13.54
CA GLY A 26 1.02 17.90 14.79
C GLY A 26 1.74 16.98 15.80
N GLN A 27 2.49 17.60 16.71
CA GLN A 27 3.45 16.96 17.62
C GLN A 27 2.82 15.98 18.63
N GLY A 28 3.35 14.75 18.69
CA GLY A 28 3.08 13.73 19.72
C GLY A 28 4.14 12.64 19.72
N ARG A 29 4.39 11.95 20.85
CA ARG A 29 5.39 10.86 20.96
C ARG A 29 5.21 9.84 19.82
N GLY A 30 6.17 9.78 18.90
CA GLY A 30 6.06 8.99 17.65
C GLY A 30 6.24 9.79 16.35
N VAL A 31 6.40 11.12 16.43
CA VAL A 31 6.79 11.99 15.29
C VAL A 31 8.06 11.48 14.63
N GLY A 32 8.04 11.32 13.31
CA GLY A 32 9.22 10.91 12.58
C GLY A 32 10.24 12.02 12.43
N LYS A 33 11.50 11.65 12.12
CA LYS A 33 12.57 12.64 11.94
C LYS A 33 12.32 13.59 10.77
N LYS A 34 11.62 13.12 9.73
CA LYS A 34 11.40 13.85 8.47
C LYS A 34 9.92 13.90 8.05
N PHE A 35 9.20 12.81 8.28
CA PHE A 35 7.78 12.65 7.99
C PHE A 35 7.16 11.76 9.06
N ASP A 36 5.86 11.88 9.31
CA ASP A 36 5.19 11.10 10.37
C ASP A 36 4.48 9.85 9.83
N ARG A 37 3.97 9.97 8.61
CA ARG A 37 3.21 8.93 7.92
C ARG A 37 3.64 8.87 6.47
N VAL A 38 3.53 7.69 5.88
CA VAL A 38 3.95 7.45 4.51
C VAL A 38 3.05 6.39 3.88
N LEU A 39 2.74 6.61 2.62
CA LEU A 39 2.02 5.72 1.74
C LEU A 39 2.95 5.40 0.58
N THR A 40 3.17 4.12 0.30
CA THR A 40 3.95 3.67 -0.86
C THR A 40 3.02 2.95 -1.82
N ILE A 41 2.92 3.50 -3.02
CA ILE A 41 2.19 2.91 -4.13
C ILE A 41 3.22 2.28 -5.06
N ILE A 42 3.16 0.95 -5.23
CA ILE A 42 4.07 0.22 -6.11
C ILE A 42 3.36 -0.10 -7.41
N PHE A 43 4.00 0.28 -8.51
CA PHE A 43 3.57 -0.05 -9.88
C PHE A 43 4.42 -1.20 -10.41
N GLU A 44 3.86 -1.97 -11.34
CA GLU A 44 4.56 -3.08 -12.02
C GLU A 44 5.60 -2.60 -13.04
N ASN A 45 6.36 -3.55 -13.61
CA ASN A 45 7.60 -3.31 -14.36
C ASN A 45 7.53 -2.21 -15.43
N GLN A 46 8.41 -1.21 -15.33
CA GLN A 46 8.60 -0.19 -16.35
C GLN A 46 9.99 0.44 -16.32
N ASN A 47 10.51 0.87 -17.47
CA ASN A 47 11.75 1.64 -17.57
C ASN A 47 11.51 3.14 -17.29
N ALA A 48 12.41 3.79 -16.55
CA ALA A 48 12.27 5.21 -16.19
C ALA A 48 12.08 6.13 -17.42
N ASP A 49 12.86 5.92 -18.49
CA ASP A 49 12.74 6.71 -19.73
C ASP A 49 11.39 6.52 -20.43
N SER A 50 10.73 5.36 -20.23
CA SER A 50 9.36 5.14 -20.72
C SER A 50 8.35 5.86 -19.84
N VAL A 51 8.50 5.81 -18.51
CA VAL A 51 7.62 6.54 -17.56
C VAL A 51 7.67 8.05 -17.81
N LEU A 52 8.85 8.61 -18.04
CA LEU A 52 9.02 10.05 -18.25
C LEU A 52 8.40 10.58 -19.56
N LYS A 53 7.99 9.70 -20.47
CA LYS A 53 7.21 10.08 -21.67
C LYS A 53 5.75 10.34 -21.35
N ASP A 54 5.23 9.77 -20.26
CA ASP A 54 3.90 10.11 -19.76
C ASP A 54 3.92 11.55 -19.20
N PRO A 55 3.09 12.47 -19.72
CA PRO A 55 3.12 13.87 -19.30
C PRO A 55 2.82 14.07 -17.80
N TYR A 56 1.93 13.24 -17.24
CA TYR A 56 1.53 13.34 -15.84
C TYR A 56 2.65 12.84 -14.93
N MET A 57 3.25 11.69 -15.22
CA MET A 57 4.38 11.16 -14.44
C MET A 57 5.61 12.07 -14.52
N ASN A 58 5.87 12.66 -15.69
CA ASN A 58 6.94 13.65 -15.86
C ASN A 58 6.65 14.93 -15.04
N GLU A 59 5.39 15.36 -14.92
CA GLU A 59 5.01 16.50 -14.09
C GLU A 59 5.23 16.23 -12.59
N LEU A 60 4.88 15.03 -12.10
CA LEU A 60 5.18 14.61 -10.74
C LEU A 60 6.68 14.66 -10.43
N SER A 61 7.52 14.25 -11.39
CA SER A 61 8.98 14.28 -11.26
C SER A 61 9.53 15.70 -11.05
N LYS A 62 8.82 16.72 -11.55
CA LYS A 62 9.17 18.14 -11.44
C LYS A 62 8.63 18.79 -10.17
N ARG A 63 7.50 18.31 -9.65
CA ARG A 63 6.89 18.80 -8.39
C ARG A 63 7.50 18.17 -7.15
N GLY A 64 7.94 16.92 -7.27
CA GLY A 64 8.67 16.20 -6.23
C GLY A 64 10.19 16.23 -6.46
N ALA A 65 10.87 15.31 -5.78
CA ALA A 65 12.27 15.00 -6.05
C ALA A 65 12.34 13.67 -6.82
N TYR A 66 12.80 13.72 -8.07
CA TYR A 66 13.03 12.53 -8.88
C TYR A 66 14.38 11.88 -8.56
N LEU A 67 14.37 10.59 -8.22
CA LEU A 67 15.57 9.80 -7.96
C LEU A 67 16.02 9.10 -9.26
N SER A 68 16.82 9.78 -10.09
CA SER A 68 17.25 9.28 -11.41
C SER A 68 18.18 8.06 -11.40
N ASN A 69 18.61 7.62 -10.21
CA ASN A 69 19.46 6.45 -10.01
C ASN A 69 18.89 5.51 -8.93
N TYR A 70 17.56 5.39 -8.87
CA TYR A 70 16.85 4.44 -8.01
C TYR A 70 16.60 3.14 -8.78
N HIS A 71 17.01 2.01 -8.21
CA HIS A 71 16.97 0.69 -8.87
C HIS A 71 16.17 -0.31 -8.04
N GLY A 72 15.58 -1.30 -8.72
CA GLY A 72 15.20 -2.54 -8.07
C GLY A 72 16.42 -3.28 -7.51
N VAL A 73 16.20 -4.16 -6.55
CA VAL A 73 17.24 -4.98 -5.93
C VAL A 73 17.64 -6.13 -6.85
N VAL A 74 16.67 -6.84 -7.42
CA VAL A 74 16.89 -7.97 -8.35
C VAL A 74 15.78 -8.07 -9.39
N HIS A 75 15.95 -8.97 -10.36
CA HIS A 75 14.85 -9.53 -11.14
C HIS A 75 14.75 -11.04 -10.84
N PRO A 76 13.54 -11.61 -10.67
CA PRO A 76 12.22 -11.02 -10.98
C PRO A 76 11.62 -10.16 -9.83
N SER A 77 10.32 -9.83 -9.84
CA SER A 77 9.74 -8.76 -9.00
C SER A 77 9.53 -9.15 -7.53
N TYR A 78 9.13 -10.38 -7.23
CA TYR A 78 8.76 -10.81 -5.87
C TYR A 78 9.87 -10.58 -4.82
N PRO A 79 11.16 -10.88 -5.07
CA PRO A 79 12.19 -10.63 -4.08
C PRO A 79 12.42 -9.13 -3.79
N ASN A 80 11.99 -8.21 -4.67
CA ASN A 80 12.01 -6.78 -4.37
C ASN A 80 10.99 -6.41 -3.29
N TYR A 81 9.81 -7.03 -3.29
CA TYR A 81 8.79 -6.80 -2.27
C TYR A 81 9.26 -7.31 -0.90
N LEU A 82 9.96 -8.46 -0.88
CA LEU A 82 10.64 -8.97 0.32
C LEU A 82 11.71 -7.99 0.81
N ALA A 83 12.53 -7.46 -0.10
CA ALA A 83 13.56 -6.48 0.25
C ALA A 83 12.96 -5.19 0.81
N MET A 84 11.83 -4.71 0.26
CA MET A 84 11.14 -3.50 0.74
C MET A 84 10.52 -3.66 2.12
N THR A 85 10.05 -4.86 2.46
CA THR A 85 9.26 -5.11 3.69
C THR A 85 10.06 -5.76 4.81
N GLY A 86 10.98 -6.67 4.46
CA GLY A 86 11.83 -7.43 5.38
C GLY A 86 13.32 -7.06 5.32
N GLY A 87 13.73 -6.17 4.40
CA GLY A 87 15.11 -5.70 4.30
C GLY A 87 16.09 -6.68 3.64
N SER A 88 15.59 -7.76 3.02
CA SER A 88 16.38 -8.78 2.32
C SER A 88 15.56 -9.49 1.26
N THR A 89 16.22 -10.05 0.24
CA THR A 89 15.58 -11.00 -0.69
C THR A 89 15.39 -12.38 -0.06
N PHE A 90 16.03 -12.64 1.10
CA PHE A 90 16.07 -13.92 1.81
C PHE A 90 16.54 -15.10 0.94
N GLY A 91 17.33 -14.80 -0.10
CA GLY A 91 17.82 -15.80 -1.05
C GLY A 91 16.78 -16.28 -2.06
N VAL A 92 15.58 -15.68 -2.09
CA VAL A 92 14.57 -15.96 -3.11
C VAL A 92 15.02 -15.37 -4.44
N THR A 93 14.93 -16.16 -5.50
CA THR A 93 15.42 -15.82 -6.85
C THR A 93 14.34 -15.96 -7.94
N ASP A 94 13.11 -16.24 -7.55
CA ASP A 94 11.96 -16.45 -8.44
C ASP A 94 10.75 -15.63 -7.96
N ASP A 95 9.66 -15.67 -8.74
CA ASP A 95 8.36 -15.05 -8.41
C ASP A 95 7.40 -16.00 -7.69
N GLU A 96 7.90 -17.14 -7.21
CA GLU A 96 7.08 -18.08 -6.47
C GLU A 96 6.86 -17.54 -5.05
N GLN A 97 5.60 -17.29 -4.72
CA GLN A 97 5.20 -16.82 -3.39
C GLN A 97 5.47 -17.90 -2.35
N LYS A 98 6.17 -17.53 -1.28
CA LYS A 98 6.62 -18.44 -0.23
C LYS A 98 6.31 -17.84 1.14
N ASP A 99 5.86 -18.68 2.06
CA ASP A 99 5.77 -18.31 3.46
C ASP A 99 7.18 -18.21 4.04
N LEU A 100 7.50 -17.04 4.60
CA LEU A 100 8.79 -16.77 5.23
C LEU A 100 8.57 -16.47 6.70
N ASP A 101 9.19 -17.26 7.57
CA ASP A 101 9.23 -17.01 9.01
C ASP A 101 10.34 -15.98 9.33
N VAL A 102 10.08 -14.73 8.92
CA VAL A 102 11.02 -13.62 9.06
C VAL A 102 10.33 -12.38 9.65
N SER A 103 11.10 -11.55 10.35
CA SER A 103 10.59 -10.27 10.83
C SER A 103 10.43 -9.30 9.67
N SER A 104 9.33 -8.54 9.67
CA SER A 104 9.11 -7.40 8.77
C SER A 104 9.07 -6.10 9.58
N VAL A 105 9.12 -4.97 8.88
CA VAL A 105 8.92 -3.65 9.51
C VAL A 105 7.47 -3.39 9.93
N ALA A 106 6.51 -4.23 9.54
CA ALA A 106 5.08 -4.04 9.74
C ALA A 106 4.48 -5.00 10.78
N ASP A 107 3.55 -4.49 11.60
CA ASP A 107 2.71 -5.29 12.50
C ASP A 107 1.50 -5.91 11.79
N LEU A 108 0.99 -5.21 10.76
CA LEU A 108 -0.17 -5.61 9.97
C LEU A 108 0.18 -5.53 8.48
N VAL A 109 -0.12 -6.58 7.74
CA VAL A 109 -0.07 -6.62 6.28
C VAL A 109 -1.49 -6.70 5.75
N VAL A 110 -1.83 -5.84 4.79
CA VAL A 110 -3.09 -5.90 4.05
C VAL A 110 -2.75 -6.17 2.59
N LEU A 111 -3.26 -7.26 2.04
CA LEU A 111 -3.18 -7.57 0.62
C LEU A 111 -4.56 -7.34 0.01
N THR A 112 -4.66 -6.47 -0.99
CA THR A 112 -5.93 -6.11 -1.62
C THR A 112 -5.71 -5.89 -3.12
N PHE A 113 -6.74 -6.18 -3.91
CA PHE A 113 -6.78 -5.88 -5.34
C PHE A 113 -7.58 -4.59 -5.56
N ASP A 114 -7.20 -3.80 -6.56
CA ASP A 114 -7.84 -2.51 -6.84
C ASP A 114 -9.24 -2.69 -7.44
N GLU A 115 -9.41 -3.65 -8.36
CA GLU A 115 -10.70 -3.97 -8.97
C GLU A 115 -10.89 -5.47 -9.23
N SER A 116 -12.15 -5.85 -9.46
CA SER A 116 -12.50 -7.18 -9.95
C SER A 116 -12.66 -7.13 -11.46
N GLU A 117 -12.46 -8.27 -12.15
CA GLU A 117 -12.70 -8.34 -13.60
C GLU A 117 -14.17 -8.12 -13.99
N TRP A 118 -15.08 -8.14 -13.01
CA TRP A 118 -16.52 -8.12 -13.23
C TRP A 118 -17.17 -7.01 -12.39
N GLY A 119 -17.20 -5.77 -12.86
CA GLY A 119 -18.03 -4.70 -12.28
C GLY A 119 -18.08 -4.66 -10.74
N ASP A 120 -19.30 -4.69 -10.17
CA ASP A 120 -19.55 -4.70 -8.71
C ASP A 120 -19.43 -6.12 -8.10
N PHE A 121 -18.32 -6.81 -8.36
CA PHE A 121 -17.95 -8.06 -7.69
C PHE A 121 -16.85 -7.84 -6.63
N PRO A 122 -16.78 -8.68 -5.58
CA PRO A 122 -15.77 -8.54 -4.53
C PRO A 122 -14.35 -8.67 -5.05
N VAL A 123 -13.44 -7.84 -4.52
CA VAL A 123 -11.99 -7.98 -4.69
C VAL A 123 -11.41 -8.81 -3.56
N TYR A 124 -10.38 -9.61 -3.85
CA TYR A 124 -9.67 -10.35 -2.81
C TYR A 124 -9.00 -9.35 -1.85
N THR A 125 -9.31 -9.45 -0.55
CA THR A 125 -8.70 -8.64 0.50
C THR A 125 -8.45 -9.50 1.73
N VAL A 126 -7.22 -9.49 2.25
CA VAL A 126 -6.84 -10.23 3.46
C VAL A 126 -5.95 -9.39 4.36
N PHE A 127 -6.18 -9.53 5.67
CA PHE A 127 -5.40 -8.91 6.73
C PHE A 127 -4.59 -9.98 7.45
N LEU A 128 -3.30 -9.74 7.64
CA LEU A 128 -2.37 -10.65 8.28
C LEU A 128 -1.64 -9.93 9.41
N GLY A 129 -1.71 -10.49 10.61
CA GLY A 129 -1.00 -9.96 11.78
C GLY A 129 -1.49 -10.61 13.08
N PRO A 130 -0.72 -10.50 14.18
CA PRO A 130 -1.05 -11.14 15.45
C PRO A 130 -2.36 -10.67 16.08
N MET A 131 -2.81 -9.44 15.74
CA MET A 131 -4.09 -8.85 16.16
C MET A 131 -5.30 -9.33 15.35
N VAL A 132 -5.08 -10.00 14.21
CA VAL A 132 -6.17 -10.49 13.34
C VAL A 132 -6.61 -11.88 13.81
N ARG A 133 -7.91 -12.13 13.81
CA ARG A 133 -8.53 -13.44 14.03
C ARG A 133 -8.28 -14.34 12.82
N ALA A 134 -7.24 -15.17 12.89
CA ALA A 134 -6.88 -16.12 11.84
C ALA A 134 -8.06 -17.04 11.45
N GLY A 135 -8.25 -17.23 10.14
CA GLY A 135 -9.36 -18.04 9.59
C GLY A 135 -10.75 -17.39 9.71
N GLY A 136 -10.85 -16.17 10.25
CA GLY A 136 -12.10 -15.42 10.30
C GLY A 136 -12.52 -14.95 8.91
N THR A 137 -13.83 -14.95 8.66
CA THR A 137 -14.46 -14.35 7.49
C THR A 137 -15.47 -13.29 7.93
N ASP A 138 -15.70 -12.29 7.07
CA ASP A 138 -16.71 -11.24 7.21
C ASP A 138 -17.36 -11.04 5.84
N ASP A 139 -18.69 -11.15 5.76
CA ASP A 139 -19.48 -11.00 4.54
C ASP A 139 -20.13 -9.61 4.40
N THR A 140 -19.82 -8.69 5.32
CA THR A 140 -20.23 -7.29 5.22
C THR A 140 -19.69 -6.67 3.93
N LYS A 141 -20.52 -5.93 3.20
CA LYS A 141 -20.11 -5.22 1.98
C LYS A 141 -19.20 -4.04 2.33
N TYR A 142 -17.90 -4.22 2.16
CA TYR A 142 -16.87 -3.18 2.30
C TYR A 142 -16.36 -2.69 0.95
N ASN A 143 -15.63 -1.56 0.97
CA ASN A 143 -14.90 -1.01 -0.17
C ASN A 143 -13.56 -0.40 0.30
N HIS A 144 -12.78 0.17 -0.62
CA HIS A 144 -11.49 0.80 -0.30
C HIS A 144 -11.58 1.93 0.74
N TYR A 145 -12.72 2.65 0.81
CA TYR A 145 -12.94 3.66 1.85
C TYR A 145 -13.11 3.03 3.25
N SER A 146 -13.65 1.82 3.33
CA SER A 146 -13.77 1.07 4.60
C SER A 146 -12.39 0.68 5.13
N LEU A 147 -11.46 0.30 4.26
CA LEU A 147 -10.06 0.07 4.61
C LEU A 147 -9.40 1.36 5.12
N LEU A 148 -9.55 2.47 4.40
CA LEU A 148 -9.04 3.78 4.84
C LEU A 148 -9.62 4.18 6.20
N ARG A 149 -10.94 4.06 6.37
CA ARG A 149 -11.64 4.37 7.62
C ARG A 149 -11.10 3.56 8.79
N THR A 150 -10.82 2.28 8.56
CA THR A 150 -10.23 1.39 9.57
C THR A 150 -8.85 1.87 10.02
N ILE A 151 -8.03 2.38 9.08
CA ILE A 151 -6.72 2.96 9.39
C ILE A 151 -6.86 4.28 10.15
N GLU A 152 -7.80 5.13 9.75
CA GLU A 152 -8.11 6.40 10.41
C GLU A 152 -8.54 6.18 11.86
N ASP A 153 -9.45 5.23 12.09
CA ASP A 153 -9.94 4.89 13.42
C ASP A 153 -8.83 4.30 14.30
N ASN A 154 -8.03 3.38 13.77
CA ASN A 154 -6.93 2.75 14.52
C ASN A 154 -5.84 3.75 14.97
N PHE A 155 -5.70 4.86 14.25
CA PHE A 155 -4.72 5.91 14.56
C PHE A 155 -5.35 7.20 15.09
N GLU A 156 -6.65 7.20 15.36
CA GLU A 156 -7.40 8.35 15.86
C GLU A 156 -7.18 9.62 15.02
N LEU A 157 -7.14 9.46 13.69
CA LEU A 157 -6.79 10.55 12.77
C LEU A 157 -7.96 11.49 12.46
N GLY A 158 -9.19 11.09 12.80
CA GLY A 158 -10.39 11.66 12.20
C GLY A 158 -10.49 11.32 10.71
N THR A 159 -11.51 11.88 10.06
CA THR A 159 -11.78 11.67 8.63
C THR A 159 -11.17 12.78 7.79
N LEU A 160 -10.98 12.51 6.51
CA LEU A 160 -10.71 13.50 5.47
C LEU A 160 -11.97 14.27 5.03
N GLY A 161 -13.13 13.96 5.61
CA GLY A 161 -14.41 14.66 5.38
C GLY A 161 -15.05 14.36 4.03
N ARG A 162 -14.80 13.16 3.47
CA ARG A 162 -15.32 12.72 2.16
C ARG A 162 -16.02 11.37 2.31
N GLU A 163 -15.85 10.47 1.34
CA GLU A 163 -16.50 9.15 1.35
C GLU A 163 -16.01 8.25 2.50
N ASP A 164 -14.81 8.49 3.00
CA ASP A 164 -14.27 7.90 4.24
C ASP A 164 -15.12 8.23 5.48
N GLU A 165 -15.76 9.40 5.53
CA GLU A 165 -16.62 9.79 6.66
C GLU A 165 -17.88 8.92 6.77
N LYS A 166 -18.40 8.47 5.63
CA LYS A 166 -19.61 7.64 5.55
C LYS A 166 -19.29 6.15 5.57
N ALA A 167 -18.02 5.77 5.35
CA ALA A 167 -17.61 4.38 5.30
C ALA A 167 -17.64 3.77 6.71
N ALA A 168 -18.03 2.50 6.78
CA ALA A 168 -17.96 1.73 8.01
C ALA A 168 -16.55 1.15 8.17
N PRO A 169 -15.91 1.26 9.36
CA PRO A 169 -14.66 0.55 9.62
C PRO A 169 -14.88 -0.97 9.65
N ILE A 170 -13.82 -1.71 9.33
CA ILE A 170 -13.75 -3.15 9.45
C ILE A 170 -13.44 -3.46 10.91
N VAL A 171 -14.36 -4.14 11.60
CA VAL A 171 -14.27 -4.35 13.06
C VAL A 171 -14.26 -5.82 13.48
N SER A 172 -14.86 -6.71 12.69
CA SER A 172 -15.14 -8.10 13.11
C SER A 172 -13.90 -9.03 13.06
N ILE A 173 -12.84 -8.59 12.39
CA ILE A 173 -11.63 -9.40 12.12
C ILE A 173 -10.59 -9.29 13.23
N TRP A 174 -10.77 -8.39 14.20
CA TRP A 174 -9.81 -8.16 15.28
C TRP A 174 -10.06 -9.09 16.48
N LYS A 175 -9.01 -9.35 17.26
CA LYS A 175 -9.07 -10.11 18.54
C LYS A 175 -9.42 -9.22 19.72
#